data_AF-A0A6N2LBI9-F1
#
_entry.id   AF-A0A6N2LBI9-F1
#
_cell.length_a   1.000
_cell.length_b   1.000
_cell.length_c   1.000
_cell.angle_alpha   90.00
_cell.angle_beta   90.00
_cell.angle_gamma   90.00
#
_symmetry.space_group_name_H-M   'P 1'
#
loop_
_entity.id
_entity.type
_entity.pdbx_description
1 polymer ?
#
loop_
_entity_poly.entity_id
_entity_poly.type
_entity_poly.pdbx_seq_one_letter_code
_entity_poly.pdbx_strand_id
1 'polypeptide(L)'
;MELRGLFQYLGNQLKKGQGIELVVLQELVQQMANVQYTENLTEEQLDAMAGSETLRYQATSFGVTRNNKALFKSANRLRDSLLPKDEPKLAIPLLLLIAQHRSVVVINADAPYIKMVSEQFDRCHGTLLQYVEFLCSVVTPPSAYAQLIPSLDDLVHMYHLDPEAAFFIYRPVMRLFKCAGSLDVFWPLDNIKTVTNTSAILEPEAMEYSGRVILDLGSPHKSVMWSDLLETVKTMLPSKAWNSLSPDLYATFWGLTLYDLYVPRNRYESEIAKQHAALKALEEVSDNSSSAITKRKKEKERIQESLDRLTRELCKHEDNVSSVRRRLSCEKDRWLTSCPDTLKINMEFLQRCIFPRCTFSMPDAVYCAMFVHTLHSLGTPFFNTVNHVDVLICKTLQPMICCCTEYEVGRLGRFLYETLKIAYYWKSDESIYEHECGNMPGFAVYYRFPNSQRVTYGQFIKVHWKWSQRMSRLLIQCLESSEYMEIRNALILMTKISGVFPVTKRSGINLEKRVTRIRSDEREDLKVLATGVAAALAARKMKNLEWDILI
;
A
#
# COMPACT_ATOMS: atom_id res chain seq x y z
N MET A 1 -25.24 23.74 -12.19
CA MET A 1 -25.39 23.14 -10.85
C MET A 1 -24.46 23.87 -9.93
N GLU A 2 -24.98 24.50 -8.88
CA GLU A 2 -24.16 25.24 -7.92
C GLU A 2 -23.62 24.26 -6.87
N LEU A 3 -22.41 23.73 -7.10
CA LEU A 3 -21.81 22.69 -6.26
C LEU A 3 -21.32 23.22 -4.89
N ARG A 4 -21.13 24.54 -4.78
CA ARG A 4 -20.62 25.17 -3.55
C ARG A 4 -21.54 24.97 -2.35
N GLY A 5 -22.86 25.17 -2.55
CA GLY A 5 -23.86 24.95 -1.51
C GLY A 5 -23.87 23.48 -1.04
N LEU A 6 -23.64 22.54 -1.95
CA LEU A 6 -23.55 21.13 -1.64
C LEU A 6 -22.29 20.80 -0.80
N PHE A 7 -21.12 21.31 -1.16
CA PHE A 7 -19.90 21.08 -0.35
C PHE A 7 -20.00 21.73 1.03
N GLN A 8 -20.62 22.91 1.13
CA GLN A 8 -20.90 23.52 2.42
C GLN A 8 -21.86 22.66 3.26
N TYR A 9 -22.91 22.11 2.64
CA TYR A 9 -23.82 21.17 3.28
C TYR A 9 -23.07 19.93 3.79
N LEU A 10 -22.24 19.30 2.96
CA LEU A 10 -21.44 18.13 3.35
C LEU A 10 -20.51 18.45 4.52
N GLY A 11 -19.80 19.59 4.47
CA GLY A 11 -18.96 20.03 5.58
C GLY A 11 -19.76 20.26 6.88
N ASN A 12 -20.97 20.81 6.77
CA ASN A 12 -21.85 21.00 7.93
C ASN A 12 -22.36 19.67 8.50
N GLN A 13 -22.61 18.66 7.66
CA GLN A 13 -23.01 17.33 8.14
C GLN A 13 -21.88 16.60 8.84
N LEU A 14 -20.67 16.65 8.29
CA LEU A 14 -19.49 16.06 8.94
C LEU A 14 -19.22 16.70 10.30
N LYS A 15 -19.39 18.03 10.42
CA LYS A 15 -19.29 18.72 11.72
C LYS A 15 -20.35 18.27 12.73
N LYS A 16 -21.51 17.80 12.28
CA LYS A 16 -22.54 17.18 13.15
C LYS A 16 -22.26 15.70 13.44
N GLY A 17 -21.18 15.13 12.93
CA GLY A 17 -20.89 13.70 13.04
C GLY A 17 -21.72 12.83 12.09
N GLN A 18 -22.32 13.40 11.03
CA GLN A 18 -23.11 12.66 10.04
C GLN A 18 -22.31 12.51 8.74
N GLY A 19 -21.99 11.27 8.37
CA GLY A 19 -21.17 10.96 7.18
C GLY A 19 -21.89 10.16 6.08
N ILE A 20 -23.19 9.92 6.21
CA ILE A 20 -23.96 9.12 5.24
C ILE A 20 -23.89 9.76 3.84
N GLU A 21 -23.95 11.09 3.78
CA GLU A 21 -23.94 11.85 2.54
C GLU A 21 -22.57 11.92 1.85
N LEU A 22 -21.50 11.36 2.44
CA LEU A 22 -20.22 11.22 1.75
C LEU A 22 -20.35 10.40 0.45
N VAL A 23 -21.36 9.54 0.34
CA VAL A 23 -21.70 8.85 -0.92
C VAL A 23 -21.91 9.84 -2.07
N VAL A 24 -22.50 11.01 -1.80
CA VAL A 24 -22.71 12.04 -2.82
C VAL A 24 -21.38 12.61 -3.30
N LEU A 25 -20.43 12.83 -2.39
CA LEU A 25 -19.09 13.27 -2.76
C LEU A 25 -18.37 12.20 -3.59
N GLN A 26 -18.48 10.92 -3.19
CA GLN A 26 -17.87 9.82 -3.93
C GLN A 26 -18.37 9.74 -5.37
N GLU A 27 -19.70 9.83 -5.56
CA GLU A 27 -20.33 9.78 -6.87
C GLU A 27 -19.94 11.02 -7.72
N LEU A 28 -19.89 12.21 -7.12
CA LEU A 28 -19.47 13.42 -7.84
C LEU A 28 -18.03 13.33 -8.34
N VAL A 29 -17.11 12.89 -7.48
CA VAL A 29 -15.70 12.71 -7.85
C VAL A 29 -15.55 11.65 -8.94
N GLN A 30 -16.28 10.53 -8.82
CA GLN A 30 -16.30 9.48 -9.84
C GLN A 30 -16.84 9.97 -11.19
N GLN A 31 -17.99 10.68 -11.22
CA GLN A 31 -18.59 11.09 -12.48
C GLN A 31 -17.89 12.30 -13.13
N MET A 32 -17.41 13.25 -12.33
CA MET A 32 -16.84 14.49 -12.85
C MET A 32 -15.32 14.41 -13.09
N ALA A 33 -14.60 13.57 -12.33
CA ALA A 33 -13.14 13.43 -12.42
C ALA A 33 -12.66 12.03 -12.80
N ASN A 34 -13.55 11.03 -12.87
CA ASN A 34 -13.20 9.63 -13.16
C ASN A 34 -12.19 9.03 -12.17
N VAL A 35 -12.18 9.53 -10.94
CA VAL A 35 -11.40 8.95 -9.85
C VAL A 35 -12.31 8.01 -9.10
N GLN A 36 -12.05 6.72 -9.18
CA GLN A 36 -12.90 5.66 -8.62
C GLN A 36 -12.15 4.94 -7.52
N TYR A 37 -12.77 4.85 -6.34
CA TYR A 37 -12.25 3.98 -5.30
C TYR A 37 -12.81 2.56 -5.48
N THR A 38 -11.92 1.61 -5.72
CA THR A 38 -12.27 0.18 -5.89
C THR A 38 -11.57 -0.63 -4.81
N GLU A 39 -12.33 -1.19 -3.87
CA GLU A 39 -11.74 -2.04 -2.82
C GLU A 39 -11.32 -3.41 -3.37
N ASN A 40 -12.18 -4.05 -4.16
CA ASN A 40 -11.94 -5.38 -4.70
C ASN A 40 -11.27 -5.32 -6.08
N LEU A 41 -9.94 -5.23 -6.07
CA LEU A 41 -9.11 -5.27 -7.27
C LEU A 41 -8.76 -6.71 -7.65
N THR A 42 -8.70 -7.00 -8.95
CA THR A 42 -8.10 -8.24 -9.44
C THR A 42 -6.58 -8.24 -9.19
N GLU A 43 -5.93 -9.41 -9.21
CA GLU A 43 -4.46 -9.47 -9.04
C GLU A 43 -3.73 -8.64 -10.09
N GLU A 44 -4.22 -8.66 -11.32
CA GLU A 44 -3.70 -7.87 -12.43
C GLU A 44 -3.84 -6.36 -12.24
N GLN A 45 -4.98 -5.92 -11.70
CA GLN A 45 -5.22 -4.51 -11.40
C GLN A 45 -4.34 -4.05 -10.24
N LEU A 46 -4.24 -4.85 -9.18
CA LEU A 46 -3.41 -4.55 -8.03
C LEU A 46 -1.92 -4.48 -8.40
N ASP A 47 -1.42 -5.41 -9.23
CA ASP A 47 -0.05 -5.38 -9.72
C ASP A 47 0.22 -4.13 -10.58
N ALA A 48 -0.75 -3.73 -11.40
CA ALA A 48 -0.66 -2.49 -12.17
C ALA A 48 -0.64 -1.22 -11.30
N MET A 49 -1.21 -1.24 -10.08
CA MET A 49 -1.15 -0.11 -9.14
C MET A 49 0.27 0.21 -8.65
N ALA A 50 1.21 -0.72 -8.79
CA ALA A 50 2.63 -0.46 -8.56
C ALA A 50 3.28 0.38 -9.67
N GLY A 51 2.67 0.44 -10.86
CA GLY A 51 3.25 1.10 -12.03
C GLY A 51 2.99 2.60 -12.11
N SER A 52 3.49 3.19 -13.20
CA SER A 52 3.30 4.59 -13.56
C SER A 52 1.85 4.88 -13.99
N GLU A 53 1.54 6.16 -14.19
CA GLU A 53 0.19 6.66 -14.50
C GLU A 53 -0.48 5.94 -15.68
N THR A 54 0.22 5.72 -16.79
CA THR A 54 -0.39 5.11 -17.98
C THR A 54 -0.81 3.66 -17.73
N LEU A 55 0.05 2.87 -17.07
CA LEU A 55 -0.26 1.49 -16.73
C LEU A 55 -1.43 1.39 -15.75
N ARG A 56 -1.45 2.25 -14.72
CA ARG A 56 -2.56 2.34 -13.75
C ARG A 56 -3.87 2.72 -14.43
N TYR A 57 -3.81 3.70 -15.33
CA TYR A 57 -4.95 4.14 -16.09
C TYR A 57 -5.52 3.01 -16.96
N GLN A 58 -4.68 2.25 -17.67
CA GLN A 58 -5.14 1.13 -18.50
C GLN A 58 -5.79 0.01 -17.69
N ALA A 59 -5.26 -0.29 -16.49
CA ALA A 59 -5.83 -1.29 -15.60
C ALA A 59 -7.18 -0.88 -14.98
N THR A 60 -7.39 0.42 -14.76
CA THR A 60 -8.58 0.99 -14.10
C THR A 60 -9.62 1.54 -15.07
N SER A 61 -9.30 1.65 -16.37
CA SER A 61 -10.21 2.23 -17.36
C SER A 61 -11.40 1.34 -17.73
N PHE A 62 -11.44 0.07 -17.32
CA PHE A 62 -12.53 -0.89 -17.61
C PHE A 62 -12.99 -0.92 -19.08
N GLY A 63 -12.10 -0.62 -20.03
CA GLY A 63 -12.42 -0.51 -21.46
C GLY A 63 -13.24 0.72 -21.88
N VAL A 64 -13.55 1.65 -20.96
CA VAL A 64 -14.34 2.85 -21.26
C VAL A 64 -13.45 3.95 -21.82
N THR A 65 -13.52 4.17 -23.14
CA THR A 65 -12.84 5.30 -23.79
C THR A 65 -13.69 6.57 -23.61
N ARG A 66 -13.57 7.26 -22.47
CA ARG A 66 -14.25 8.57 -22.27
C ARG A 66 -13.54 9.69 -23.04
N ASN A 67 -14.29 10.73 -23.40
CA ASN A 67 -13.73 11.92 -24.04
C ASN A 67 -12.89 12.73 -23.03
N ASN A 68 -11.57 12.54 -23.04
CA ASN A 68 -10.62 13.18 -22.12
C ASN A 68 -10.80 14.69 -22.00
N LYS A 69 -11.20 15.40 -23.08
CA LYS A 69 -11.41 16.85 -23.03
C LYS A 69 -12.63 17.27 -22.21
N ALA A 70 -13.73 16.52 -22.31
CA ALA A 70 -14.93 16.81 -21.54
C ALA A 70 -14.71 16.50 -20.06
N LEU A 71 -14.05 15.36 -19.78
CA LEU A 71 -13.69 14.95 -18.43
C LEU A 71 -12.76 15.97 -17.75
N PHE A 72 -11.73 16.45 -18.45
CA PHE A 72 -10.84 17.48 -17.92
C PHE A 72 -11.60 18.76 -17.57
N LYS A 73 -12.56 19.19 -18.40
CA LYS A 73 -13.40 20.36 -18.10
C LYS A 73 -14.31 20.13 -16.89
N SER A 74 -14.92 18.95 -16.75
CA SER A 74 -15.75 18.64 -15.57
C SER A 74 -14.93 18.55 -14.30
N ALA A 75 -13.74 17.94 -14.34
CA ALA A 75 -12.83 17.84 -13.20
C ALA A 75 -12.37 19.23 -12.73
N ASN A 76 -12.02 20.12 -13.66
CA ASN A 76 -11.68 21.51 -13.33
C ASN A 76 -12.87 22.28 -12.75
N ARG A 77 -14.10 22.10 -13.26
CA ARG A 77 -15.30 22.72 -12.67
C ARG A 77 -15.54 22.24 -11.24
N LEU A 78 -15.31 20.96 -10.97
CA LEU A 78 -15.39 20.40 -9.62
C LEU A 78 -14.33 21.02 -8.70
N ARG A 79 -13.07 21.07 -9.15
CA ARG A 79 -11.96 21.73 -8.44
C ARG A 79 -12.28 23.20 -8.15
N ASP A 80 -12.71 23.96 -9.14
CA ASP A 80 -12.97 25.41 -9.01
C ASP A 80 -14.14 25.69 -8.05
N SER A 81 -15.05 24.73 -7.88
CA SER A 81 -16.14 24.80 -6.88
C SER A 81 -15.65 24.56 -5.44
N LEU A 82 -14.56 23.80 -5.27
CA LEU A 82 -13.91 23.52 -3.97
C LEU A 82 -12.82 24.55 -3.61
N LEU A 83 -12.15 25.08 -4.64
CA LEU A 83 -11.08 26.07 -4.58
C LEU A 83 -11.46 27.34 -5.39
N PRO A 84 -12.55 28.04 -5.01
CA PRO A 84 -12.88 29.32 -5.63
C PRO A 84 -11.77 30.36 -5.39
N LYS A 85 -11.74 31.41 -6.22
CA LYS A 85 -10.84 32.55 -6.04
C LYS A 85 -11.17 33.32 -4.76
N ASP A 86 -12.46 33.44 -4.46
CA ASP A 86 -12.98 34.11 -3.27
C ASP A 86 -13.12 33.11 -2.12
N GLU A 87 -12.81 33.55 -0.90
CA GLU A 87 -13.03 32.74 0.30
C GLU A 87 -14.54 32.53 0.61
N PRO A 88 -14.93 31.48 1.35
CA PRO A 88 -14.10 30.38 1.85
C PRO A 88 -13.79 29.30 0.80
N LYS A 89 -12.55 28.81 0.80
CA LYS A 89 -12.13 27.56 0.13
C LYS A 89 -12.53 26.35 0.98
N LEU A 90 -13.21 25.38 0.35
CA LEU A 90 -13.74 24.21 1.05
C LEU A 90 -12.90 22.95 0.88
N ALA A 91 -11.94 22.95 -0.04
CA ALA A 91 -11.18 21.74 -0.37
C ALA A 91 -10.47 21.11 0.84
N ILE A 92 -9.71 21.92 1.59
CA ILE A 92 -8.93 21.48 2.75
C ILE A 92 -9.78 21.29 4.00
N PRO A 93 -10.72 22.19 4.36
CA PRO A 93 -11.65 21.91 5.44
C PRO A 93 -12.42 20.59 5.23
N LEU A 94 -12.86 20.30 4.00
CA LEU A 94 -13.54 19.05 3.68
C LEU A 94 -12.60 17.84 3.81
N LEU A 95 -11.35 17.95 3.34
CA LEU A 95 -10.32 16.90 3.51
C LEU A 95 -10.14 16.54 4.99
N LEU A 96 -9.94 17.56 5.83
CA LEU A 96 -9.71 17.40 7.27
C LEU A 96 -10.94 16.79 7.96
N LEU A 97 -12.14 17.26 7.62
CA LEU A 97 -13.38 16.73 8.18
C LEU A 97 -13.61 15.26 7.78
N ILE A 98 -13.32 14.87 6.54
CA ILE A 98 -13.39 13.46 6.11
C ILE A 98 -12.38 12.60 6.89
N ALA A 99 -11.15 13.09 7.06
CA ALA A 99 -10.11 12.38 7.80
C ALA A 99 -10.46 12.22 9.27
N GLN A 100 -10.97 13.27 9.93
CA GLN A 100 -11.43 13.21 11.32
C GLN A 100 -12.66 12.32 11.49
N HIS A 101 -13.57 12.32 10.51
CA HIS A 101 -14.81 11.57 10.62
C HIS A 101 -14.57 10.06 10.73
N ARG A 102 -13.49 9.52 10.14
CA ARG A 102 -13.06 8.11 10.35
C ARG A 102 -12.98 7.76 11.84
N SER A 103 -12.32 8.58 12.63
CA SER A 103 -12.13 8.33 14.07
C SER A 103 -13.44 8.60 14.85
N VAL A 104 -14.21 9.61 14.44
CA VAL A 104 -15.54 9.92 15.02
C VAL A 104 -16.52 8.77 14.86
N VAL A 105 -16.53 8.08 13.72
CA VAL A 105 -17.42 6.92 13.47
C VAL A 105 -17.22 5.84 14.54
N VAL A 106 -15.97 5.59 14.95
CA VAL A 106 -15.68 4.55 15.94
C VAL A 106 -16.08 4.98 17.36
N ILE A 107 -15.90 6.26 17.70
CA ILE A 107 -16.10 6.78 19.06
C ILE A 107 -17.57 7.11 19.34
N ASN A 108 -18.26 7.72 18.38
CA ASN A 108 -19.61 8.27 18.53
C ASN A 108 -20.65 7.52 17.67
N ALA A 109 -20.41 6.23 17.40
CA ALA A 109 -21.34 5.42 16.62
C ALA A 109 -22.69 5.24 17.33
N ASP A 110 -23.74 5.83 16.75
CA ASP A 110 -25.13 5.52 17.09
C ASP A 110 -25.64 4.42 16.14
N ALA A 111 -25.17 3.19 16.36
CA ALA A 111 -25.54 2.04 15.53
C ALA A 111 -25.83 0.80 16.39
N PRO A 112 -26.88 0.03 16.07
CA PRO A 112 -27.28 -1.14 16.86
C PRO A 112 -26.32 -2.33 16.73
N TYR A 113 -25.54 -2.38 15.63
CA TYR A 113 -24.66 -3.50 15.33
C TYR A 113 -23.28 -3.02 14.90
N ILE A 114 -22.23 -3.68 15.38
CA ILE A 114 -20.83 -3.37 15.04
C ILE A 114 -20.57 -3.39 13.54
N LYS A 115 -21.26 -4.25 12.78
CA LYS A 115 -21.18 -4.32 11.31
C LYS A 115 -21.50 -2.97 10.66
N MET A 116 -22.52 -2.27 11.15
CA MET A 116 -22.92 -0.97 10.61
C MET A 116 -21.85 0.09 10.87
N VAL A 117 -21.18 0.04 12.03
CA VAL A 117 -20.05 0.91 12.36
C VAL A 117 -18.88 0.63 11.41
N SER A 118 -18.55 -0.64 11.19
CA SER A 118 -17.51 -1.05 10.23
C SER A 118 -17.82 -0.56 8.81
N GLU A 119 -19.06 -0.70 8.34
CA GLU A 119 -19.49 -0.23 7.01
C GLU A 119 -19.41 1.30 6.87
N GLN A 120 -19.76 2.05 7.93
CA GLN A 120 -19.63 3.51 7.95
C GLN A 120 -18.16 3.93 7.93
N PHE A 121 -17.30 3.25 8.71
CA PHE A 121 -15.87 3.50 8.74
C PHE A 121 -15.24 3.24 7.37
N ASP A 122 -15.53 2.07 6.77
CA ASP A 122 -15.01 1.66 5.47
C ASP A 122 -15.41 2.63 4.36
N ARG A 123 -16.65 3.13 4.39
CA ARG A 123 -17.14 4.13 3.43
C ARG A 123 -16.46 5.49 3.58
N CYS A 124 -16.33 5.97 4.82
CA CYS A 124 -15.62 7.22 5.10
C CYS A 124 -14.16 7.12 4.67
N HIS A 125 -13.52 5.99 4.98
CA HIS A 125 -12.16 5.69 4.61
C HIS A 125 -11.98 5.64 3.08
N GLY A 126 -12.85 4.94 2.35
CA GLY A 126 -12.84 4.94 0.89
C GLY A 126 -13.01 6.34 0.29
N THR A 127 -13.86 7.17 0.90
CA THR A 127 -14.03 8.57 0.48
C THR A 127 -12.75 9.38 0.68
N LEU A 128 -12.03 9.19 1.79
CA LEU A 128 -10.74 9.83 2.04
C LEU A 128 -9.72 9.48 0.94
N LEU A 129 -9.60 8.19 0.63
CA LEU A 129 -8.67 7.70 -0.40
C LEU A 129 -8.97 8.33 -1.76
N GLN A 130 -10.25 8.29 -2.18
CA GLN A 130 -10.71 8.85 -3.44
C GLN A 130 -10.49 10.37 -3.51
N TYR A 131 -10.74 11.08 -2.40
CA TYR A 131 -10.67 12.53 -2.37
C TYR A 131 -9.22 13.05 -2.42
N VAL A 132 -8.29 12.38 -1.74
CA VAL A 132 -6.85 12.71 -1.84
C VAL A 132 -6.33 12.46 -3.26
N GLU A 133 -6.68 11.32 -3.87
CA GLU A 133 -6.32 11.03 -5.26
C GLU A 133 -6.90 12.06 -6.22
N PHE A 134 -8.15 12.46 -6.02
CA PHE A 134 -8.79 13.53 -6.77
C PHE A 134 -8.00 14.84 -6.66
N LEU A 135 -7.70 15.31 -5.44
CA LEU A 135 -6.95 16.56 -5.24
C LEU A 135 -5.57 16.50 -5.91
N CYS A 136 -4.86 15.37 -5.80
CA CYS A 136 -3.57 15.18 -6.45
C CYS A 136 -3.67 15.23 -7.99
N SER A 137 -4.79 14.77 -8.56
CA SER A 137 -5.02 14.76 -10.01
C SER A 137 -5.38 16.13 -10.60
N VAL A 138 -6.10 16.97 -9.85
CA VAL A 138 -6.64 18.25 -10.36
C VAL A 138 -5.86 19.49 -9.91
N VAL A 139 -5.07 19.38 -8.83
CA VAL A 139 -4.23 20.47 -8.31
C VAL A 139 -2.81 20.30 -8.86
N THR A 140 -2.60 20.88 -10.05
CA THR A 140 -1.31 20.84 -10.76
C THR A 140 -0.72 22.25 -10.88
N PRO A 141 0.60 22.46 -10.71
CA PRO A 141 1.65 21.46 -10.43
C PRO A 141 1.60 20.92 -8.99
N PRO A 142 2.33 19.84 -8.66
CA PRO A 142 2.34 19.26 -7.29
C PRO A 142 2.71 20.25 -6.17
N SER A 143 3.48 21.30 -6.46
CA SER A 143 3.77 22.37 -5.51
C SER A 143 2.52 23.15 -5.09
N ALA A 144 1.52 23.29 -5.97
CA ALA A 144 0.25 23.91 -5.63
C ALA A 144 -0.56 23.05 -4.63
N TYR A 145 -0.48 21.72 -4.73
CA TYR A 145 -1.05 20.83 -3.72
C TYR A 145 -0.34 21.05 -2.36
N ALA A 146 0.99 21.05 -2.37
CA ALA A 146 1.78 21.26 -1.15
C ALA A 146 1.54 22.63 -0.47
N GLN A 147 1.25 23.68 -1.24
CA GLN A 147 0.89 25.00 -0.69
C GLN A 147 -0.48 25.02 0.01
N LEU A 148 -1.39 24.10 -0.34
CA LEU A 148 -2.73 24.01 0.24
C LEU A 148 -2.77 23.12 1.49
N ILE A 149 -1.96 22.06 1.52
CA ILE A 149 -1.97 21.09 2.62
C ILE A 149 -1.30 21.68 3.88
N PRO A 150 -1.92 21.56 5.07
CA PRO A 150 -1.28 21.95 6.33
C PRO A 150 0.04 21.21 6.56
N SER A 151 0.89 21.75 7.44
CA SER A 151 2.13 21.06 7.79
C SER A 151 1.84 19.68 8.42
N LEU A 152 2.80 18.75 8.33
CA LEU A 152 2.63 17.45 8.99
C LEU A 152 2.40 17.60 10.51
N ASP A 153 3.00 18.61 11.11
CA ASP A 153 2.81 18.96 12.52
C ASP A 153 1.36 19.40 12.80
N ASP A 154 0.80 20.29 11.98
CA ASP A 154 -0.59 20.72 12.12
C ASP A 154 -1.56 19.56 11.91
N LEU A 155 -1.33 18.71 10.90
CA LEU A 155 -2.18 17.55 10.64
C LEU A 155 -2.30 16.64 11.88
N VAL A 156 -1.20 16.41 12.58
CA VAL A 156 -1.17 15.52 13.75
C VAL A 156 -1.55 16.23 15.05
N HIS A 157 -1.00 17.41 15.34
CA HIS A 157 -1.15 18.05 16.65
C HIS A 157 -2.25 19.11 16.70
N MET A 158 -2.54 19.79 15.59
CA MET A 158 -3.62 20.79 15.53
C MET A 158 -4.96 20.16 15.14
N TYR A 159 -4.94 19.28 14.13
CA TYR A 159 -6.14 18.62 13.61
C TYR A 159 -6.37 17.21 14.17
N HIS A 160 -5.43 16.70 14.98
CA HIS A 160 -5.55 15.41 15.66
C HIS A 160 -5.85 14.24 14.71
N LEU A 161 -5.25 14.24 13.52
CA LEU A 161 -5.36 13.12 12.60
C LEU A 161 -4.46 11.97 13.05
N ASP A 162 -4.96 10.75 12.89
CA ASP A 162 -4.14 9.54 13.07
C ASP A 162 -2.92 9.57 12.12
N PRO A 163 -1.73 9.11 12.57
CA PRO A 163 -0.50 9.21 11.78
C PRO A 163 -0.64 8.64 10.36
N GLU A 164 -1.33 7.50 10.18
CA GLU A 164 -1.54 6.90 8.87
C GLU A 164 -2.34 7.80 7.91
N ALA A 165 -3.33 8.55 8.43
CA ALA A 165 -4.11 9.50 7.64
C ALA A 165 -3.29 10.76 7.30
N ALA A 166 -2.55 11.28 8.29
CA ALA A 166 -1.67 12.42 8.12
C ALA A 166 -0.58 12.13 7.08
N PHE A 167 0.10 10.98 7.17
CA PHE A 167 1.08 10.58 6.17
C PHE A 167 0.44 10.34 4.81
N PHE A 168 -0.73 9.73 4.71
CA PHE A 168 -1.40 9.56 3.43
C PHE A 168 -1.65 10.90 2.72
N ILE A 169 -2.11 11.91 3.46
CA ILE A 169 -2.34 13.28 2.94
C ILE A 169 -1.04 13.99 2.59
N TYR A 170 0.00 13.85 3.43
CA TYR A 170 1.26 14.59 3.33
C TYR A 170 2.30 13.91 2.43
N ARG A 171 2.16 12.62 2.13
CA ARG A 171 3.11 11.85 1.31
C ARG A 171 3.43 12.49 -0.05
N PRO A 172 2.47 13.07 -0.80
CA PRO A 172 2.80 13.80 -2.03
C PRO A 172 3.71 15.01 -1.81
N VAL A 173 3.60 15.68 -0.65
CA VAL A 173 4.45 16.82 -0.25
C VAL A 173 5.87 16.36 0.06
N MET A 174 6.03 15.20 0.71
CA MET A 174 7.35 14.62 1.01
C MET A 174 8.21 14.39 -0.25
N ARG A 175 7.58 14.13 -1.41
CA ARG A 175 8.27 13.90 -2.69
C ARG A 175 8.80 15.18 -3.33
N LEU A 176 8.51 16.34 -2.76
CA LEU A 176 9.00 17.64 -3.26
C LEU A 176 10.25 18.14 -2.52
N PHE A 177 10.66 17.43 -1.46
CA PHE A 177 11.92 17.71 -0.80
C PHE A 177 13.09 17.47 -1.76
N LYS A 178 13.96 18.47 -1.89
CA LYS A 178 15.14 18.43 -2.75
C LYS A 178 16.38 18.02 -1.95
N CYS A 179 17.21 17.16 -2.54
CA CYS A 179 18.47 16.75 -1.96
C CYS A 179 19.57 17.78 -2.26
N ALA A 180 20.28 18.32 -1.26
CA ALA A 180 21.32 19.32 -1.49
C ALA A 180 22.48 18.76 -2.33
N GLY A 181 22.97 19.58 -3.26
CA GLY A 181 24.05 19.21 -4.19
C GLY A 181 23.59 18.91 -5.62
N SER A 182 22.28 18.78 -5.85
CA SER A 182 21.69 18.70 -7.19
C SER A 182 20.31 19.36 -7.20
N LEU A 183 20.07 20.30 -8.11
CA LEU A 183 18.80 21.04 -8.19
C LEU A 183 17.61 20.19 -8.63
N ASP A 184 17.88 19.04 -9.28
CA ASP A 184 16.87 18.20 -9.93
C ASP A 184 16.65 16.85 -9.23
N VAL A 185 17.34 16.57 -8.12
CA VAL A 185 17.17 15.32 -7.35
C VAL A 185 16.20 15.54 -6.20
N PHE A 186 15.10 14.81 -6.23
CA PHE A 186 14.05 14.84 -5.23
C PHE A 186 14.06 13.57 -4.39
N TRP A 187 13.71 13.69 -3.12
CA TRP A 187 13.40 12.54 -2.28
C TRP A 187 12.23 11.75 -2.92
N PRO A 188 12.30 10.41 -3.04
CA PRO A 188 13.18 9.46 -2.34
C PRO A 188 14.41 9.00 -3.14
N LEU A 189 14.79 9.70 -4.21
CA LEU A 189 15.91 9.29 -5.05
C LEU A 189 17.25 9.48 -4.33
N ASP A 190 18.19 8.62 -4.69
CA ASP A 190 19.58 8.75 -4.29
C ASP A 190 20.27 9.93 -5.02
N ASN A 191 21.12 10.65 -4.29
CA ASN A 191 21.87 11.80 -4.79
C ASN A 191 23.31 11.41 -5.23
N ILE A 192 23.74 10.16 -5.01
CA ILE A 192 25.13 9.72 -5.21
C ILE A 192 25.37 9.30 -6.68
N LYS A 193 25.09 10.21 -7.63
CA LYS A 193 25.49 10.04 -9.04
C LYS A 193 26.15 11.31 -9.61
N THR A 194 27.33 11.68 -9.08
CA THR A 194 28.33 12.58 -9.73
C THR A 194 29.74 12.51 -9.07
N VAL A 195 30.16 11.37 -8.50
CA VAL A 195 31.59 11.19 -8.10
C VAL A 195 32.13 9.86 -8.62
N THR A 196 31.98 9.61 -9.92
CA THR A 196 32.93 8.77 -10.66
C THR A 196 33.94 9.70 -11.30
N ASN A 197 34.89 10.19 -10.49
CA ASN A 197 36.26 10.59 -10.85
C ASN A 197 36.89 11.40 -9.72
N THR A 198 37.18 10.77 -8.58
CA THR A 198 38.46 10.94 -7.87
C THR A 198 38.51 9.98 -6.70
N SER A 199 39.59 9.21 -6.66
CA SER A 199 40.02 8.38 -5.55
C SER A 199 40.26 9.23 -4.29
N ALA A 200 39.40 9.08 -3.29
CA ALA A 200 39.74 9.26 -1.89
C ALA A 200 38.69 8.57 -1.03
N ILE A 201 39.14 7.55 -0.28
CA ILE A 201 38.38 6.93 0.80
C ILE A 201 38.29 7.99 1.90
N LEU A 202 37.12 8.63 2.02
CA LEU A 202 36.74 9.37 3.20
C LEU A 202 35.41 8.79 3.68
N GLU A 203 35.39 8.35 4.93
CA GLU A 203 34.19 7.86 5.60
C GLU A 203 33.09 8.92 5.53
N PRO A 204 31.84 8.58 5.19
CA PRO A 204 30.76 9.56 5.19
C PRO A 204 30.37 9.85 6.64
N GLU A 205 30.88 10.94 7.20
CA GLU A 205 30.34 11.55 8.42
C GLU A 205 28.90 12.02 8.14
N ALA A 206 27.96 11.14 8.43
CA ALA A 206 26.62 11.25 7.90
C ALA A 206 25.60 11.93 8.83
N MET A 207 26.10 12.65 9.83
CA MET A 207 25.32 13.65 10.55
C MET A 207 24.89 14.80 9.60
N GLU A 208 25.54 14.92 8.43
CA GLU A 208 25.22 15.93 7.41
C GLU A 208 24.08 15.56 6.44
N TYR A 209 23.59 14.31 6.36
CA TYR A 209 22.62 13.92 5.31
C TYR A 209 21.19 14.42 5.59
N SER A 210 20.74 14.37 6.85
CA SER A 210 19.38 14.81 7.23
C SER A 210 19.20 16.33 7.20
N GLY A 211 20.27 17.12 7.30
CA GLY A 211 20.22 18.59 7.21
C GLY A 211 20.25 19.14 5.79
N ARG A 212 20.40 18.27 4.78
CA ARG A 212 20.60 18.65 3.37
C ARG A 212 19.35 18.48 2.51
N VAL A 213 18.23 18.05 3.08
CA VAL A 213 17.00 17.82 2.33
C VAL A 213 15.98 18.89 2.69
N ILE A 214 15.56 19.71 1.72
CA ILE A 214 14.81 20.95 1.96
C ILE A 214 13.56 21.01 1.07
N LEU A 215 12.45 21.43 1.65
CA LEU A 215 11.22 21.80 0.94
C LEU A 215 11.07 23.32 0.92
N ASP A 216 11.15 23.91 -0.27
CA ASP A 216 10.88 25.32 -0.50
C ASP A 216 9.64 25.47 -1.41
N LEU A 217 8.58 26.04 -0.85
CA LEU A 217 7.30 26.28 -1.52
C LEU A 217 7.15 27.74 -1.99
N GLY A 218 8.16 28.59 -1.74
CA GLY A 218 8.12 30.02 -1.99
C GLY A 218 7.31 30.80 -0.96
N SER A 219 7.41 32.14 -1.02
CA SER A 219 6.66 33.05 -0.14
C SER A 219 5.14 32.90 -0.35
N PRO A 220 4.32 32.92 0.73
CA PRO A 220 4.63 33.25 2.11
C PRO A 220 5.08 32.06 2.99
N HIS A 221 5.26 30.87 2.42
CA HIS A 221 5.58 29.66 3.17
C HIS A 221 7.05 29.66 3.61
N LYS A 222 7.29 29.22 4.85
CA LYS A 222 8.66 29.01 5.35
C LYS A 222 9.22 27.73 4.75
N SER A 223 10.50 27.77 4.39
CA SER A 223 11.25 26.57 4.00
C SER A 223 11.31 25.58 5.16
N VAL A 224 11.10 24.30 4.86
CA VAL A 224 11.06 23.21 5.85
C VAL A 224 12.23 22.27 5.59
N MET A 225 13.04 22.02 6.62
CA MET A 225 14.13 21.05 6.54
C MET A 225 13.61 19.65 6.86
N TRP A 226 14.26 18.62 6.32
CA TRP A 226 13.93 17.23 6.67
C TRP A 226 14.12 16.95 8.16
N SER A 227 15.08 17.61 8.82
CA SER A 227 15.22 17.55 10.28
C SER A 227 13.97 18.02 11.02
N ASP A 228 13.28 19.06 10.53
CA ASP A 228 12.06 19.59 11.17
C ASP A 228 10.92 18.56 11.06
N LEU A 229 10.85 17.87 9.91
CA LEU A 229 9.95 16.75 9.72
C LEU A 229 10.26 15.61 10.71
N LEU A 230 11.54 15.29 10.91
CA LEU A 230 11.95 14.25 11.87
C LEU A 230 11.63 14.63 13.32
N GLU A 231 11.75 15.90 13.70
CA GLU A 231 11.31 16.37 15.02
C GLU A 231 9.80 16.19 15.20
N THR A 232 9.01 16.52 14.19
CA THR A 232 7.56 16.24 14.18
C THR A 232 7.28 14.74 14.30
N VAL A 233 8.04 13.90 13.59
CA VAL A 233 7.88 12.44 13.67
C VAL A 233 8.15 11.93 15.08
N LYS A 234 9.16 12.44 15.78
CA LYS A 234 9.51 12.01 17.14
C LYS A 234 8.37 12.18 18.14
N THR A 235 7.47 13.15 17.93
CA THR A 235 6.33 13.38 18.83
C THR A 235 5.14 12.46 18.55
N MET A 236 5.09 11.78 17.39
CA MET A 236 3.97 10.92 17.00
C MET A 236 3.93 9.59 17.76
N LEU A 237 5.07 9.12 18.26
CA LEU A 237 5.18 7.86 19.00
C LEU A 237 5.66 8.09 20.43
N PRO A 238 5.31 7.21 21.39
CA PRO A 238 5.87 7.25 22.73
C PRO A 238 7.40 7.16 22.71
N SER A 239 8.08 7.89 23.58
CA SER A 239 9.55 7.94 23.65
C SER A 239 10.22 6.55 23.70
N LYS A 240 9.57 5.57 24.35
CA LYS A 240 10.05 4.19 24.43
C LYS A 240 10.10 3.45 23.08
N ALA A 241 9.25 3.82 22.12
CA ALA A 241 9.24 3.20 20.79
C ALA A 241 10.53 3.52 20.03
N TRP A 242 11.09 4.72 20.24
CA TRP A 242 12.34 5.16 19.62
C TRP A 242 13.60 4.45 20.14
N ASN A 243 13.47 3.62 21.18
CA ASN A 243 14.54 2.71 21.59
C ASN A 243 14.71 1.53 20.64
N SER A 244 13.70 1.26 19.79
CA SER A 244 13.67 0.12 18.87
C SER A 244 13.53 0.53 17.41
N LEU A 245 12.96 1.70 17.14
CA LEU A 245 12.80 2.29 15.81
C LEU A 245 13.58 3.61 15.73
N SER A 246 14.05 3.99 14.54
CA SER A 246 14.52 5.35 14.30
C SER A 246 13.43 6.23 13.66
N PRO A 247 13.41 7.55 13.93
CA PRO A 247 12.54 8.49 13.21
C PRO A 247 12.75 8.45 11.69
N ASP A 248 13.99 8.28 11.23
CA ASP A 248 14.32 8.13 9.81
C ASP A 248 13.68 6.91 9.15
N LEU A 249 13.70 5.75 9.83
CA LEU A 249 13.03 4.54 9.35
C LEU A 249 11.52 4.79 9.26
N TYR A 250 10.94 5.42 10.28
CA TYR A 250 9.51 5.69 10.33
C TYR A 250 9.08 6.65 9.21
N ALA A 251 9.78 7.78 9.04
CA ALA A 251 9.52 8.74 7.97
C ALA A 251 9.73 8.12 6.58
N THR A 252 10.81 7.35 6.40
CA THR A 252 11.10 6.65 5.13
C THR A 252 10.05 5.61 4.82
N PHE A 253 9.63 4.81 5.80
CA PHE A 253 8.53 3.88 5.63
C PHE A 253 7.30 4.64 5.14
N TRP A 254 6.75 5.56 5.93
CA TRP A 254 5.49 6.22 5.60
C TRP A 254 5.50 7.10 4.34
N GLY A 255 6.65 7.65 3.97
CA GLY A 255 6.80 8.48 2.78
C GLY A 255 6.94 7.70 1.45
N LEU A 256 7.49 6.49 1.47
CA LEU A 256 7.65 5.67 0.26
C LEU A 256 6.31 5.09 -0.18
N THR A 257 6.22 4.72 -1.46
CA THR A 257 5.06 4.06 -2.07
C THR A 257 5.44 2.72 -2.71
N LEU A 258 4.47 1.93 -3.14
CA LEU A 258 4.73 0.65 -3.83
C LEU A 258 5.58 0.85 -5.10
N TYR A 259 5.36 1.95 -5.82
CA TYR A 259 6.14 2.36 -6.99
C TYR A 259 7.64 2.47 -6.69
N ASP A 260 8.01 2.81 -5.47
CA ASP A 260 9.41 3.04 -5.10
C ASP A 260 10.19 1.75 -4.81
N LEU A 261 9.49 0.63 -4.63
CA LEU A 261 10.09 -0.65 -4.21
C LEU A 261 9.96 -1.76 -5.24
N TYR A 262 8.98 -1.69 -6.14
CA TYR A 262 8.64 -2.79 -7.04
C TYR A 262 8.24 -2.29 -8.42
N VAL A 263 8.75 -2.98 -9.45
CA VAL A 263 8.43 -2.73 -10.87
C VAL A 263 7.59 -3.90 -11.40
N PRO A 264 6.33 -3.68 -11.81
CA PRO A 264 5.48 -4.71 -12.37
C PRO A 264 5.84 -4.99 -13.84
N ARG A 265 7.05 -5.52 -14.09
CA ARG A 265 7.61 -5.74 -15.44
C ARG A 265 6.66 -6.51 -16.35
N ASN A 266 6.15 -7.64 -15.86
CA ASN A 266 5.24 -8.49 -16.62
C ASN A 266 3.97 -7.74 -17.08
N ARG A 267 3.49 -6.77 -16.30
CA ARG A 267 2.32 -5.95 -16.67
C ARG A 267 2.65 -4.93 -17.74
N TYR A 268 3.78 -4.24 -17.62
CA TYR A 268 4.29 -3.36 -18.66
C TYR A 268 4.49 -4.10 -19.98
N GLU A 269 5.18 -5.24 -19.94
CA GLU A 269 5.44 -6.08 -21.12
C GLU A 269 4.16 -6.59 -21.76
N SER A 270 3.19 -7.07 -20.96
CA SER A 270 1.89 -7.51 -21.45
C SER A 270 1.15 -6.37 -22.17
N GLU A 271 1.17 -5.17 -21.62
CA GLU A 271 0.45 -4.04 -22.19
C GLU A 271 1.16 -3.48 -23.44
N ILE A 272 2.49 -3.44 -23.44
CA ILE A 272 3.29 -3.11 -24.64
C ILE A 272 3.02 -4.13 -25.76
N ALA A 273 2.96 -5.42 -25.43
CA ALA A 273 2.63 -6.47 -26.39
C ALA A 273 1.22 -6.28 -26.99
N LYS A 274 0.22 -5.86 -26.18
CA LYS A 274 -1.12 -5.52 -26.69
C LYS A 274 -1.09 -4.33 -27.66
N GLN A 275 -0.30 -3.30 -27.36
CA GLN A 275 -0.15 -2.14 -28.27
C GLN A 275 0.51 -2.56 -29.59
N HIS A 276 1.53 -3.41 -29.57
CA HIS A 276 2.11 -3.99 -30.79
C HIS A 276 1.12 -4.82 -31.59
N ALA A 277 0.32 -5.67 -30.92
CA ALA A 277 -0.73 -6.45 -31.58
C ALA A 277 -1.79 -5.55 -32.24
N ALA A 278 -2.17 -4.45 -31.59
CA ALA A 278 -3.10 -3.46 -32.13
C ALA A 278 -2.55 -2.74 -33.37
N LEU A 279 -1.24 -2.40 -33.38
CA LEU A 279 -0.58 -1.85 -34.57
C LEU A 279 -0.61 -2.83 -35.74
N LYS A 280 -0.28 -4.10 -35.50
CA LYS A 280 -0.32 -5.14 -36.54
C LYS A 280 -1.72 -5.33 -37.11
N ALA A 281 -2.74 -5.37 -36.25
CA ALA A 281 -4.13 -5.50 -36.67
C ALA A 281 -4.60 -4.32 -37.55
N LEU A 282 -4.10 -3.09 -37.32
CA LEU A 282 -4.41 -1.92 -38.16
C LEU A 282 -3.78 -1.99 -39.56
N GLU A 283 -2.65 -2.68 -39.70
CA GLU A 283 -1.96 -2.86 -40.98
C GLU A 283 -2.63 -3.93 -41.86
N GLU A 284 -3.32 -4.89 -41.23
CA GLU A 284 -4.06 -5.98 -41.91
C GLU A 284 -5.46 -5.54 -42.42
N VAL A 285 -5.89 -4.29 -42.13
CA VAL A 285 -7.18 -3.76 -42.61
C VAL A 285 -7.13 -3.45 -44.11
N SER A 286 -7.98 -4.13 -44.89
CA SER A 286 -8.04 -4.04 -46.35
C SER A 286 -8.78 -2.81 -46.91
N ASP A 287 -9.54 -2.08 -46.08
CA ASP A 287 -10.29 -0.89 -46.51
C ASP A 287 -9.36 0.30 -46.83
N ASN A 288 -9.21 0.56 -48.12
CA ASN A 288 -8.35 1.61 -48.68
C ASN A 288 -9.10 2.88 -49.07
N SER A 289 -10.31 3.11 -48.56
CA SER A 289 -10.97 4.40 -48.72
C SER A 289 -10.15 5.53 -48.07
N SER A 290 -10.17 6.74 -48.64
CA SER A 290 -9.42 7.90 -48.12
C SER A 290 -9.76 8.21 -46.65
N SER A 291 -11.03 8.01 -46.27
CA SER A 291 -11.51 8.15 -44.90
C SER A 291 -10.93 7.07 -43.96
N ALA A 292 -10.86 5.81 -44.39
CA ALA A 292 -10.26 4.72 -43.63
C ALA A 292 -8.75 4.90 -43.49
N ILE A 293 -8.04 5.35 -44.52
CA ILE A 293 -6.60 5.67 -44.46
C ILE A 293 -6.34 6.76 -43.42
N THR A 294 -7.12 7.84 -43.43
CA THR A 294 -6.95 8.95 -42.48
C THR A 294 -7.22 8.50 -41.04
N LYS A 295 -8.26 7.69 -40.83
CA LYS A 295 -8.59 7.12 -39.52
C LYS A 295 -7.50 6.15 -39.03
N ARG A 296 -6.98 5.27 -39.90
CA ARG A 296 -5.88 4.35 -39.59
C ARG A 296 -4.61 5.10 -39.21
N LYS A 297 -4.26 6.15 -39.96
CA LYS A 297 -3.09 6.99 -39.64
C LYS A 297 -3.21 7.60 -38.24
N LYS A 298 -4.36 8.19 -37.91
CA LYS A 298 -4.60 8.80 -36.60
C LYS A 298 -4.56 7.78 -35.45
N GLU A 299 -5.14 6.60 -35.65
CA GLU A 299 -5.11 5.55 -34.63
C GLU A 299 -3.69 4.96 -34.46
N LYS A 300 -2.95 4.80 -35.57
CA LYS A 300 -1.54 4.38 -35.54
C LYS A 300 -0.68 5.37 -34.74
N GLU A 301 -0.85 6.67 -34.96
CA GLU A 301 -0.16 7.72 -34.18
C GLU A 301 -0.51 7.64 -32.68
N ARG A 302 -1.79 7.44 -32.34
CA ARG A 302 -2.24 7.30 -30.94
C ARG A 302 -1.65 6.06 -30.25
N ILE A 303 -1.66 4.90 -30.93
CA ILE A 303 -1.10 3.67 -30.36
C ILE A 303 0.41 3.79 -30.22
N GLN A 304 1.09 4.38 -31.20
CA GLN A 304 2.54 4.62 -31.12
C GLN A 304 2.88 5.54 -29.94
N GLU A 305 2.12 6.62 -29.73
CA GLU A 305 2.33 7.50 -28.58
C GLU A 305 2.15 6.77 -27.24
N SER A 306 1.14 5.90 -27.13
CA SER A 306 0.91 5.08 -25.94
C SER A 306 2.04 4.08 -25.71
N LEU A 307 2.54 3.47 -26.77
CA LEU A 307 3.66 2.52 -26.73
C LEU A 307 4.94 3.22 -26.27
N ASP A 308 5.27 4.35 -26.88
CA ASP A 308 6.45 5.14 -26.51
C ASP A 308 6.37 5.60 -25.05
N ARG A 309 5.16 5.94 -24.58
CA ARG A 309 4.92 6.34 -23.19
C ARG A 309 5.14 5.17 -22.22
N LEU A 310 4.57 4.00 -22.48
CA LEU A 310 4.75 2.81 -21.64
C LEU A 310 6.21 2.38 -21.56
N THR A 311 6.93 2.37 -22.69
CA THR A 311 8.34 1.99 -22.73
C THR A 311 9.22 2.99 -21.96
N ARG A 312 8.97 4.30 -22.10
CA ARG A 312 9.67 5.32 -21.32
C ARG A 312 9.36 5.23 -19.83
N GLU A 313 8.09 5.00 -19.47
CA GLU A 313 7.66 4.84 -18.09
C GLU A 313 8.30 3.62 -17.42
N LEU A 314 8.39 2.48 -18.12
CA LEU A 314 9.07 1.28 -17.62
C LEU A 314 10.53 1.58 -17.28
N CYS A 315 11.29 2.13 -18.22
CA CYS A 315 12.70 2.48 -18.01
C CYS A 315 12.87 3.45 -16.83
N LYS A 316 12.06 4.51 -16.77
CA LYS A 316 12.08 5.48 -15.66
C LYS A 316 11.74 4.83 -14.31
N HIS A 317 10.80 3.89 -14.30
CA HIS A 317 10.40 3.17 -13.10
C HIS A 317 11.52 2.26 -12.58
N GLU A 318 12.21 1.55 -13.47
CA GLU A 318 13.40 0.75 -13.11
C GLU A 318 14.53 1.60 -12.54
N ASP A 319 14.78 2.77 -13.14
CA ASP A 319 15.76 3.73 -12.63
C ASP A 319 15.37 4.26 -11.25
N ASN A 320 14.08 4.57 -11.04
CA ASN A 320 13.54 5.02 -9.76
C ASN A 320 13.78 3.96 -8.67
N VAL A 321 13.33 2.72 -8.88
CA VAL A 321 13.48 1.63 -7.90
C VAL A 321 14.96 1.35 -7.62
N SER A 322 15.80 1.36 -8.65
CA SER A 322 17.25 1.18 -8.48
C SER A 322 17.91 2.32 -7.68
N SER A 323 17.46 3.56 -7.89
CA SER A 323 17.93 4.73 -7.16
C SER A 323 17.49 4.68 -5.69
N VAL A 324 16.20 4.42 -5.43
CA VAL A 324 15.65 4.26 -4.08
C VAL A 324 16.39 3.13 -3.35
N ARG A 325 16.57 1.96 -3.97
CA ARG A 325 17.29 0.84 -3.37
C ARG A 325 18.72 1.20 -2.97
N ARG A 326 19.41 2.03 -3.76
CA ARG A 326 20.77 2.51 -3.40
C ARG A 326 20.73 3.39 -2.16
N ARG A 327 19.81 4.36 -2.09
CA ARG A 327 19.61 5.20 -0.91
C ARG A 327 19.33 4.36 0.34
N LEU A 328 18.36 3.44 0.25
CA LEU A 328 18.00 2.54 1.34
C LEU A 328 19.19 1.69 1.80
N SER A 329 20.02 1.21 0.87
CA SER A 329 21.24 0.47 1.20
C SER A 329 22.25 1.28 2.02
N CYS A 330 22.32 2.59 1.82
CA CYS A 330 23.20 3.49 2.59
C CYS A 330 22.62 3.85 3.97
N GLU A 331 21.31 3.86 4.11
CA GLU A 331 20.62 4.26 5.36
C GLU A 331 20.39 3.08 6.33
N LYS A 332 20.28 1.84 5.81
CA LYS A 332 19.82 0.65 6.54
C LYS A 332 20.49 0.42 7.89
N ASP A 333 21.77 0.73 8.01
CA ASP A 333 22.57 0.42 9.21
C ASP A 333 22.23 1.31 10.41
N ARG A 334 21.46 2.39 10.21
CA ARG A 334 21.04 3.33 11.26
C ARG A 334 19.58 3.24 11.65
N TRP A 335 18.80 2.47 10.90
CA TRP A 335 17.36 2.39 11.11
C TRP A 335 16.97 1.69 12.40
N LEU A 336 17.76 0.69 12.80
CA LEU A 336 17.49 -0.15 13.96
C LEU A 336 18.75 -0.26 14.81
N THR A 337 18.56 -0.32 16.12
CA THR A 337 19.66 -0.47 17.08
C THR A 337 19.42 -1.68 17.98
N SER A 338 20.48 -2.18 18.60
CA SER A 338 20.38 -3.31 19.53
C SER A 338 19.59 -2.91 20.78
N CYS A 339 18.41 -3.48 20.95
CA CYS A 339 17.59 -3.34 22.17
C CYS A 339 17.78 -4.56 23.07
N PRO A 340 17.83 -4.42 24.42
CA PRO A 340 17.89 -5.56 25.34
C PRO A 340 16.73 -6.56 25.16
N ASP A 341 15.56 -6.07 24.76
CA ASP A 341 14.38 -6.87 24.45
C ASP A 341 14.20 -6.90 22.92
N THR A 342 14.97 -7.75 22.25
CA THR A 342 15.05 -7.80 20.78
C THR A 342 13.76 -8.22 20.11
N LEU A 343 12.87 -8.94 20.81
CA LEU A 343 11.51 -9.23 20.34
C LEU A 343 10.69 -7.94 20.15
N LYS A 344 11.00 -6.87 20.90
CA LYS A 344 10.30 -5.59 20.76
C LYS A 344 10.58 -4.89 19.44
N ILE A 345 11.73 -5.10 18.78
CA ILE A 345 12.03 -4.39 17.52
C ILE A 345 10.99 -4.74 16.45
N ASN A 346 10.83 -6.03 16.17
CA ASN A 346 9.86 -6.49 15.19
C ASN A 346 8.42 -6.24 15.64
N MET A 347 8.14 -6.33 16.95
CA MET A 347 6.80 -6.05 17.48
C MET A 347 6.43 -4.56 17.32
N GLU A 348 7.31 -3.64 17.70
CA GLU A 348 7.10 -2.20 17.54
C GLU A 348 7.02 -1.83 16.07
N PHE A 349 7.88 -2.37 15.20
CA PHE A 349 7.77 -2.12 13.76
C PHE A 349 6.44 -2.65 13.19
N LEU A 350 6.00 -3.84 13.63
CA LEU A 350 4.72 -4.41 13.23
C LEU A 350 3.55 -3.54 13.69
N GLN A 351 3.54 -3.12 14.95
CA GLN A 351 2.43 -2.39 15.55
C GLN A 351 2.36 -0.91 15.13
N ARG A 352 3.51 -0.24 14.99
CA ARG A 352 3.58 1.21 14.72
C ARG A 352 3.63 1.55 13.23
N CYS A 353 4.09 0.62 12.39
CA CYS A 353 4.27 0.86 10.96
C CYS A 353 3.44 -0.09 10.11
N ILE A 354 3.72 -1.40 10.19
CA ILE A 354 3.20 -2.38 9.22
C ILE A 354 1.69 -2.55 9.35
N PHE A 355 1.15 -2.76 10.55
CA PHE A 355 -0.27 -3.03 10.73
C PHE A 355 -1.15 -1.82 10.36
N PRO A 356 -0.92 -0.60 10.88
CA PRO A 356 -1.73 0.57 10.52
C PRO A 356 -1.69 0.88 9.01
N ARG A 357 -0.57 0.54 8.35
CA ARG A 357 -0.43 0.77 6.92
C ARG A 357 -1.01 -0.35 6.07
N CYS A 358 -0.82 -1.61 6.43
CA CYS A 358 -1.28 -2.72 5.61
C CYS A 358 -2.80 -2.84 5.58
N THR A 359 -3.50 -2.31 6.58
CA THR A 359 -4.97 -2.19 6.59
C THR A 359 -5.46 -0.91 5.92
N PHE A 360 -4.57 0.00 5.48
CA PHE A 360 -4.95 1.31 4.93
C PHE A 360 -5.40 1.28 3.48
N SER A 361 -4.80 0.46 2.62
CA SER A 361 -5.25 0.28 1.24
C SER A 361 -4.72 -1.04 0.66
N MET A 362 -5.34 -1.55 -0.40
CA MET A 362 -4.85 -2.75 -1.07
C MET A 362 -3.41 -2.61 -1.59
N PRO A 363 -2.99 -1.49 -2.24
CA PRO A 363 -1.58 -1.25 -2.57
C PRO A 363 -0.67 -1.15 -1.35
N ASP A 364 -1.13 -0.53 -0.25
CA ASP A 364 -0.33 -0.42 0.97
C ASP A 364 -0.10 -1.78 1.63
N ALA A 365 -1.04 -2.72 1.52
CA ALA A 365 -0.85 -4.11 1.96
C ALA A 365 0.31 -4.79 1.22
N VAL A 366 0.38 -4.64 -0.10
CA VAL A 366 1.48 -5.17 -0.92
C VAL A 366 2.78 -4.42 -0.62
N TYR A 367 2.73 -3.10 -0.50
CA TYR A 367 3.87 -2.28 -0.12
C TYR A 367 4.49 -2.73 1.20
N CYS A 368 3.69 -3.03 2.22
CA CYS A 368 4.21 -3.47 3.52
C CYS A 368 4.99 -4.78 3.40
N ALA A 369 4.48 -5.75 2.63
CA ALA A 369 5.19 -7.00 2.38
C ALA A 369 6.49 -6.77 1.57
N MET A 370 6.44 -5.90 0.55
CA MET A 370 7.61 -5.55 -0.26
C MET A 370 8.67 -4.78 0.54
N PHE A 371 8.27 -3.91 1.47
CA PHE A 371 9.18 -3.18 2.34
C PHE A 371 9.88 -4.15 3.32
N VAL A 372 9.15 -5.08 3.92
CA VAL A 372 9.73 -6.15 4.76
C VAL A 372 10.73 -6.98 3.96
N HIS A 373 10.38 -7.35 2.73
CA HIS A 373 11.29 -8.06 1.83
C HIS A 373 12.52 -7.21 1.46
N THR A 374 12.35 -5.91 1.28
CA THR A 374 13.46 -4.99 1.01
C THR A 374 14.40 -4.91 2.20
N LEU A 375 13.88 -4.74 3.43
CA LEU A 375 14.69 -4.77 4.65
C LEU A 375 15.50 -6.06 4.77
N HIS A 376 14.86 -7.20 4.49
CA HIS A 376 15.52 -8.49 4.44
C HIS A 376 16.64 -8.49 3.39
N SER A 377 16.32 -8.21 2.12
CA SER A 377 17.25 -8.29 0.98
C SER A 377 18.45 -7.34 1.07
N LEU A 378 18.31 -6.23 1.80
CA LEU A 378 19.40 -5.29 2.06
C LEU A 378 20.33 -5.75 3.18
N GLY A 379 19.97 -6.80 3.93
CA GLY A 379 20.69 -7.21 5.12
C GLY A 379 20.67 -6.12 6.19
N THR A 380 19.48 -5.57 6.46
CA THR A 380 19.28 -4.55 7.49
C THR A 380 19.64 -5.14 8.86
N PRO A 381 20.62 -4.57 9.58
CA PRO A 381 20.99 -5.06 10.91
C PRO A 381 19.80 -5.03 11.88
N PHE A 382 19.75 -5.98 12.81
CA PHE A 382 18.72 -6.13 13.85
C PHE A 382 17.29 -6.41 13.39
N PHE A 383 16.95 -6.23 12.11
CA PHE A 383 15.67 -6.70 11.56
C PHE A 383 15.71 -8.22 11.37
N ASN A 384 14.97 -8.97 12.19
CA ASN A 384 14.91 -10.42 12.08
C ASN A 384 13.64 -10.87 11.33
N THR A 385 13.80 -11.26 10.06
CA THR A 385 12.71 -11.66 9.15
C THR A 385 11.91 -12.85 9.68
N VAL A 386 12.60 -13.88 10.19
CA VAL A 386 11.92 -15.06 10.74
C VAL A 386 11.04 -14.67 11.93
N ASN A 387 11.58 -13.85 12.83
CA ASN A 387 10.85 -13.38 14.00
C ASN A 387 9.70 -12.43 13.62
N HIS A 388 9.85 -11.58 12.61
CA HIS A 388 8.77 -10.74 12.11
C HIS A 388 7.55 -11.58 11.69
N VAL A 389 7.78 -12.62 10.88
CA VAL A 389 6.71 -13.54 10.46
C VAL A 389 6.18 -14.33 11.66
N ASP A 390 7.03 -14.72 12.60
CA ASP A 390 6.62 -15.44 13.80
C ASP A 390 5.71 -14.60 14.71
N VAL A 391 6.06 -13.33 14.95
CA VAL A 391 5.25 -12.40 15.74
C VAL A 391 3.90 -12.16 15.04
N LEU A 392 3.93 -11.90 13.73
CA LEU A 392 2.72 -11.72 12.92
C LEU A 392 1.75 -12.90 13.10
N ILE A 393 2.21 -14.12 12.83
CA ILE A 393 1.35 -15.31 12.80
C ILE A 393 1.01 -15.82 14.20
N CYS A 394 2.01 -15.89 15.09
CA CYS A 394 1.86 -16.59 16.36
C CYS A 394 1.32 -15.69 17.49
N LYS A 395 1.49 -14.37 17.40
CA LYS A 395 1.18 -13.42 18.48
C LYS A 395 0.05 -12.46 18.12
N THR A 396 0.01 -11.93 16.89
CA THR A 396 -0.88 -10.79 16.57
C THR A 396 -2.02 -11.10 15.61
N LEU A 397 -1.91 -12.15 14.78
CA LEU A 397 -2.90 -12.40 13.73
C LEU A 397 -4.34 -12.55 14.25
N GLN A 398 -4.55 -13.22 15.39
CA GLN A 398 -5.90 -13.43 15.94
C GLN A 398 -6.56 -12.11 16.36
N PRO A 399 -5.97 -11.29 17.26
CA PRO A 399 -6.58 -10.01 17.62
C PRO A 399 -6.71 -9.08 16.41
N MET A 400 -5.81 -9.14 15.43
CA MET A 400 -5.97 -8.36 14.18
C MET A 400 -7.24 -8.78 13.42
N ILE A 401 -7.50 -10.08 13.24
CA ILE A 401 -8.75 -10.56 12.59
C ILE A 401 -9.99 -10.11 13.37
N CYS A 402 -9.95 -10.15 14.69
CA CYS A 402 -11.10 -9.78 15.53
C CYS A 402 -11.40 -8.28 15.52
N CYS A 403 -10.39 -7.43 15.41
CA CYS A 403 -10.55 -5.97 15.50
C CYS A 403 -10.73 -5.25 14.16
N CYS A 404 -10.31 -5.87 13.03
CA CYS A 404 -10.44 -5.26 11.71
C CYS A 404 -11.90 -5.16 11.23
N THR A 405 -12.20 -4.16 10.41
CA THR A 405 -13.38 -4.17 9.54
C THR A 405 -13.26 -5.23 8.43
N GLU A 406 -14.31 -5.40 7.64
CA GLU A 406 -14.34 -6.32 6.51
C GLU A 406 -13.30 -5.94 5.43
N TYR A 407 -13.11 -4.65 5.16
CA TYR A 407 -12.13 -4.19 4.19
C TYR A 407 -10.71 -4.28 4.76
N GLU A 408 -10.51 -3.89 6.03
CA GLU A 408 -9.22 -3.99 6.70
C GLU A 408 -8.71 -5.44 6.75
N VAL A 409 -9.57 -6.41 7.08
CA VAL A 409 -9.15 -7.82 7.08
C VAL A 409 -8.89 -8.35 5.68
N GLY A 410 -9.59 -7.83 4.66
CA GLY A 410 -9.30 -8.11 3.26
C GLY A 410 -7.89 -7.68 2.86
N ARG A 411 -7.48 -6.47 3.28
CA ARG A 411 -6.14 -5.92 3.04
C ARG A 411 -5.07 -6.64 3.86
N LEU A 412 -5.35 -6.93 5.14
CA LEU A 412 -4.50 -7.77 5.99
C LEU A 412 -4.28 -9.15 5.35
N GLY A 413 -5.31 -9.74 4.76
CA GLY A 413 -5.23 -10.99 4.01
C GLY A 413 -4.32 -10.89 2.79
N ARG A 414 -4.33 -9.77 2.08
CA ARG A 414 -3.41 -9.55 0.96
C ARG A 414 -1.96 -9.40 1.45
N PHE A 415 -1.72 -8.65 2.53
CA PHE A 415 -0.39 -8.55 3.14
C PHE A 415 0.13 -9.92 3.60
N LEU A 416 -0.71 -10.72 4.25
CA LEU A 416 -0.38 -12.07 4.69
C LEU A 416 -0.10 -12.99 3.50
N TYR A 417 -0.88 -12.89 2.42
CA TYR A 417 -0.64 -13.63 1.19
C TYR A 417 0.76 -13.38 0.61
N GLU A 418 1.15 -12.11 0.46
CA GLU A 418 2.47 -11.75 -0.08
C GLU A 418 3.60 -12.20 0.87
N THR A 419 3.41 -12.07 2.17
CA THR A 419 4.38 -12.52 3.18
C THR A 419 4.59 -14.03 3.11
N LEU A 420 3.51 -14.80 3.02
CA LEU A 420 3.57 -16.26 2.91
C LEU A 420 4.15 -16.71 1.57
N LYS A 421 3.83 -16.01 0.47
CA LYS A 421 4.38 -16.31 -0.85
C LYS A 421 5.91 -16.28 -0.85
N ILE A 422 6.52 -15.28 -0.21
CA ILE A 422 7.98 -15.18 -0.05
C ILE A 422 8.52 -16.31 0.81
N ALA A 423 7.92 -16.56 1.99
CA ALA A 423 8.35 -17.65 2.87
C ALA A 423 8.27 -19.02 2.19
N TYR A 424 7.28 -19.22 1.31
CA TYR A 424 7.05 -20.48 0.60
C TYR A 424 8.02 -20.65 -0.56
N TYR A 425 8.41 -19.56 -1.22
CA TYR A 425 9.48 -19.53 -2.20
C TYR A 425 10.82 -19.91 -1.56
N TRP A 426 11.18 -19.37 -0.39
CA TRP A 426 12.40 -19.82 0.31
C TRP A 426 12.31 -21.26 0.80
N LYS A 427 11.11 -21.78 1.08
CA LYS A 427 10.92 -23.19 1.42
C LYS A 427 11.06 -24.10 0.20
N SER A 428 10.76 -23.63 -1.02
CA SER A 428 10.59 -24.49 -2.19
C SER A 428 11.86 -25.23 -2.60
N ASP A 429 13.01 -24.62 -2.38
CA ASP A 429 14.31 -25.12 -2.82
C ASP A 429 15.39 -24.69 -1.82
N GLU A 430 16.23 -25.64 -1.39
CA GLU A 430 17.34 -25.39 -0.47
C GLU A 430 18.39 -24.45 -1.07
N SER A 431 18.65 -24.52 -2.38
CA SER A 431 19.59 -23.63 -3.05
C SER A 431 19.11 -22.18 -3.07
N ILE A 432 17.81 -21.95 -3.26
CA ILE A 432 17.18 -20.63 -3.15
C ILE A 432 17.36 -20.11 -1.72
N TYR A 433 17.07 -20.95 -0.72
CA TYR A 433 17.23 -20.59 0.68
C TYR A 433 18.67 -20.19 1.02
N GLU A 434 19.67 -21.00 0.64
CA GLU A 434 21.06 -20.72 0.97
C GLU A 434 21.56 -19.43 0.30
N HIS A 435 21.16 -19.18 -0.95
CA HIS A 435 21.53 -17.97 -1.67
C HIS A 435 20.89 -16.70 -1.09
N GLU A 436 19.59 -16.74 -0.79
CA GLU A 436 18.84 -15.54 -0.40
C GLU A 436 18.74 -15.33 1.13
N CYS A 437 18.77 -16.39 1.92
CA CYS A 437 18.57 -16.35 3.38
C CYS A 437 19.82 -16.73 4.18
N GLY A 438 20.63 -17.66 3.66
CA GLY A 438 21.72 -18.32 4.40
C GLY A 438 22.71 -17.37 5.05
N ASN A 439 22.98 -16.21 4.46
CA ASN A 439 23.92 -15.21 5.00
C ASN A 439 23.24 -13.99 5.65
N MET A 440 21.91 -13.89 5.60
CA MET A 440 21.19 -12.68 5.96
C MET A 440 21.00 -12.52 7.47
N PRO A 441 21.15 -11.30 8.04
CA PRO A 441 20.91 -11.05 9.46
C PRO A 441 19.46 -11.33 9.87
N GLY A 442 18.53 -11.30 8.91
CA GLY A 442 17.13 -11.69 9.06
C GLY A 442 16.91 -13.12 9.58
N PHE A 443 17.92 -13.97 9.43
CA PHE A 443 17.91 -15.38 9.81
C PHE A 443 18.91 -15.69 10.94
N ALA A 444 19.42 -14.67 11.63
CA ALA A 444 20.22 -14.85 12.84
C ALA A 444 19.40 -15.57 13.93
N VAL A 445 19.98 -16.62 14.53
CA VAL A 445 19.37 -17.37 15.65
C VAL A 445 19.28 -16.49 16.89
N TYR A 446 20.33 -15.68 17.15
CA TYR A 446 20.34 -14.73 18.25
C TYR A 446 20.08 -13.33 17.72
N TYR A 447 18.86 -12.83 17.89
CA TYR A 447 18.40 -11.56 17.32
C TYR A 447 19.25 -10.36 17.73
N ARG A 448 19.86 -10.40 18.92
CA ARG A 448 20.72 -9.34 19.45
C ARG A 448 22.03 -9.20 18.71
N PHE A 449 22.46 -10.27 18.05
CA PHE A 449 23.73 -10.37 17.37
C PHE A 449 23.46 -10.70 15.89
N PRO A 450 23.37 -9.67 15.02
CA PRO A 450 23.09 -9.85 13.59
C PRO A 450 24.08 -10.79 12.87
N ASN A 451 25.29 -10.96 13.42
CA ASN A 451 26.34 -11.83 12.88
C ASN A 451 26.38 -13.22 13.54
N SER A 452 25.37 -13.58 14.36
CA SER A 452 25.30 -14.89 14.98
C SER A 452 24.99 -16.02 13.98
N GLN A 453 25.04 -17.27 14.45
CA GLN A 453 24.68 -18.42 13.62
C GLN A 453 23.31 -18.23 12.96
N ARG A 454 23.19 -18.75 11.75
CA ARG A 454 22.00 -18.63 10.90
C ARG A 454 21.09 -19.84 11.11
N VAL A 455 19.79 -19.61 10.99
CA VAL A 455 18.78 -20.69 10.93
C VAL A 455 19.12 -21.53 9.70
N THR A 456 19.27 -22.84 9.88
CA THR A 456 19.53 -23.75 8.75
C THR A 456 18.26 -24.02 7.97
N TYR A 457 18.36 -24.46 6.71
CA TYR A 457 17.18 -24.81 5.89
C TYR A 457 16.26 -25.81 6.61
N GLY A 458 16.81 -26.88 7.21
CA GLY A 458 16.03 -27.85 7.98
C GLY A 458 15.35 -27.27 9.22
N GLN A 459 15.94 -26.26 9.88
CA GLN A 459 15.27 -25.53 10.97
C GLN A 459 14.16 -24.62 10.42
N PHE A 460 14.39 -23.96 9.28
CA PHE A 460 13.41 -23.11 8.63
C PHE A 460 12.15 -23.88 8.21
N ILE A 461 12.29 -25.10 7.65
CA ILE A 461 11.15 -25.98 7.34
C ILE A 461 10.28 -26.22 8.59
N LYS A 462 10.90 -26.49 9.75
CA LYS A 462 10.17 -26.71 11.02
C LYS A 462 9.43 -25.45 11.47
N VAL A 463 10.07 -24.29 11.35
CA VAL A 463 9.46 -22.98 11.67
C VAL A 463 8.26 -22.71 10.75
N HIS A 464 8.40 -22.96 9.46
CA HIS A 464 7.32 -22.83 8.50
C HIS A 464 6.15 -23.77 8.80
N TRP A 465 6.42 -25.02 9.18
CA TRP A 465 5.39 -25.96 9.60
C TRP A 465 4.64 -25.46 10.84
N LYS A 466 5.36 -24.92 11.83
CA LYS A 466 4.77 -24.27 13.02
C LYS A 466 3.81 -23.15 12.62
N TRP A 467 4.20 -22.27 11.70
CA TRP A 467 3.33 -21.19 11.21
C TRP A 467 2.05 -21.71 10.56
N SER A 468 2.16 -22.69 9.66
CA SER A 468 1.02 -23.30 8.98
C SER A 468 0.03 -23.95 9.97
N GLN A 469 0.55 -24.67 10.97
CA GLN A 469 -0.28 -25.25 12.03
C GLN A 469 -0.96 -24.18 12.90
N ARG A 470 -0.22 -23.13 13.27
CA ARG A 470 -0.74 -22.04 14.10
C ARG A 470 -1.86 -21.30 13.39
N MET A 471 -1.69 -20.98 12.11
CA MET A 471 -2.72 -20.39 11.26
C MET A 471 -3.95 -21.29 11.15
N SER A 472 -3.75 -22.59 10.89
CA SER A 472 -4.85 -23.55 10.78
C SER A 472 -5.70 -23.60 12.06
N ARG A 473 -5.04 -23.69 13.23
CA ARG A 473 -5.73 -23.71 14.52
C ARG A 473 -6.49 -22.41 14.79
N LEU A 474 -5.86 -21.27 14.50
CA LEU A 474 -6.44 -19.95 14.70
C LEU A 474 -7.67 -19.73 13.81
N LEU A 475 -7.58 -20.05 12.52
CA LEU A 475 -8.71 -19.93 11.59
C LEU A 475 -9.87 -20.85 11.99
N ILE A 476 -9.59 -22.07 12.44
CA ILE A 476 -10.64 -22.96 12.98
C ILE A 476 -11.33 -22.32 14.18
N GLN A 477 -10.57 -21.71 15.10
CA GLN A 477 -11.14 -21.01 16.26
C GLN A 477 -12.05 -19.85 15.84
N CYS A 478 -11.62 -19.00 14.91
CA CYS A 478 -12.46 -17.90 14.41
C CYS A 478 -13.73 -18.40 13.70
N LEU A 479 -13.63 -19.49 12.92
CA LEU A 479 -14.80 -20.08 12.21
C LEU A 479 -15.78 -20.80 13.16
N GLU A 480 -15.32 -21.21 14.34
CA GLU A 480 -16.14 -21.82 15.40
C GLU A 480 -16.61 -20.79 16.44
N SER A 481 -16.29 -19.51 16.27
CA SER A 481 -16.68 -18.43 17.18
C SER A 481 -18.20 -18.22 17.19
N SER A 482 -18.73 -17.71 18.30
CA SER A 482 -20.09 -17.18 18.36
C SER A 482 -20.20 -15.79 17.72
N GLU A 483 -19.07 -15.09 17.62
CA GLU A 483 -19.04 -13.70 17.18
C GLU A 483 -19.11 -13.61 15.66
N TYR A 484 -20.14 -12.92 15.17
CA TYR A 484 -20.40 -12.76 13.74
C TYR A 484 -19.19 -12.16 12.99
N MET A 485 -18.57 -11.11 13.54
CA MET A 485 -17.43 -10.44 12.90
C MET A 485 -16.22 -11.37 12.79
N GLU A 486 -15.96 -12.21 13.79
CA GLU A 486 -14.82 -13.14 13.75
C GLU A 486 -14.97 -14.19 12.66
N ILE A 487 -16.17 -14.79 12.54
CA ILE A 487 -16.47 -15.77 11.48
C ILE A 487 -16.31 -15.10 10.11
N ARG A 488 -16.92 -13.93 9.94
CA ARG A 488 -16.91 -13.19 8.68
C ARG A 488 -15.50 -12.79 8.26
N ASN A 489 -14.74 -12.21 9.18
CA ASN A 489 -13.38 -11.76 8.93
C ASN A 489 -12.45 -12.94 8.63
N ALA A 490 -12.62 -14.08 9.30
CA ALA A 490 -11.88 -15.30 8.98
C ALA A 490 -12.18 -15.81 7.57
N LEU A 491 -13.45 -15.81 7.14
CA LEU A 491 -13.81 -16.19 5.77
C LEU A 491 -13.20 -15.23 4.75
N ILE A 492 -13.29 -13.92 4.96
CA ILE A 492 -12.68 -12.92 4.07
C ILE A 492 -11.16 -13.13 3.99
N LEU A 493 -10.47 -13.27 5.12
CA LEU A 493 -9.03 -13.54 5.16
C LEU A 493 -8.68 -14.79 4.35
N MET A 494 -9.46 -15.87 4.54
CA MET A 494 -9.27 -17.13 3.82
C MET A 494 -9.42 -17.00 2.30
N THR A 495 -10.35 -16.17 1.81
CA THR A 495 -10.46 -15.90 0.36
C THR A 495 -9.21 -15.26 -0.22
N LYS A 496 -8.50 -14.44 0.56
CA LYS A 496 -7.29 -13.75 0.09
C LYS A 496 -6.04 -14.63 0.14
N ILE A 497 -5.95 -15.53 1.12
CA ILE A 497 -4.76 -16.40 1.30
C ILE A 497 -4.88 -17.76 0.60
N SER A 498 -6.04 -18.12 0.03
CA SER A 498 -6.32 -19.45 -0.51
C SER A 498 -5.36 -19.90 -1.63
N GLY A 499 -4.74 -18.96 -2.34
CA GLY A 499 -3.76 -19.25 -3.39
C GLY A 499 -2.47 -19.88 -2.85
N VAL A 500 -2.09 -19.57 -1.60
CA VAL A 500 -0.87 -20.10 -0.96
C VAL A 500 -1.22 -21.07 0.18
N PHE A 501 -2.24 -20.79 0.98
CA PHE A 501 -2.64 -21.57 2.16
C PHE A 501 -3.99 -22.28 1.93
N PRO A 502 -4.25 -23.48 2.48
CA PRO A 502 -3.42 -24.28 3.39
C PRO A 502 -2.35 -25.10 2.67
N VAL A 503 -1.29 -25.45 3.41
CA VAL A 503 -0.13 -26.18 2.85
C VAL A 503 -0.31 -27.70 2.97
N THR A 504 -0.91 -28.19 4.06
CA THR A 504 -1.07 -29.62 4.30
C THR A 504 -2.49 -30.09 3.96
N LYS A 505 -2.61 -31.31 3.46
CA LYS A 505 -3.91 -31.95 3.19
C LYS A 505 -4.79 -32.02 4.43
N ARG A 506 -4.20 -32.34 5.59
CA ARG A 506 -4.94 -32.43 6.87
C ARG A 506 -5.54 -31.08 7.29
N SER A 507 -4.77 -29.99 7.21
CA SER A 507 -5.28 -28.65 7.50
C SER A 507 -6.41 -28.27 6.53
N GLY A 508 -6.24 -28.55 5.24
CA GLY A 508 -7.27 -28.30 4.23
C GLY A 508 -8.59 -29.01 4.52
N ILE A 509 -8.55 -30.31 4.82
CA ILE A 509 -9.76 -31.08 5.15
C ILE A 509 -10.44 -30.52 6.42
N ASN A 510 -9.68 -30.13 7.43
CA ASN A 510 -10.25 -29.59 8.67
C ASN A 510 -10.94 -28.24 8.45
N LEU A 511 -10.31 -27.35 7.68
CA LEU A 511 -10.89 -26.05 7.33
C LEU A 511 -12.14 -26.23 6.46
N GLU A 512 -12.08 -27.08 5.44
CA GLU A 512 -13.20 -27.41 4.55
C GLU A 512 -14.41 -27.92 5.34
N LYS A 513 -14.20 -28.79 6.33
CA LYS A 513 -15.27 -29.25 7.23
C LYS A 513 -15.96 -28.12 7.99
N ARG A 514 -15.23 -27.08 8.42
CA ARG A 514 -15.81 -25.94 9.16
C ARG A 514 -16.52 -24.97 8.24
N VAL A 515 -15.90 -24.65 7.10
CA VAL A 515 -16.53 -23.83 6.06
C VAL A 515 -17.84 -24.48 5.56
N THR A 516 -17.87 -25.81 5.41
CA THR A 516 -19.09 -26.54 5.00
C THR A 516 -20.22 -26.42 6.03
N ARG A 517 -19.91 -26.38 7.33
CA ARG A 517 -20.92 -26.14 8.37
C ARG A 517 -21.54 -24.75 8.23
N ILE A 518 -20.72 -23.72 7.97
CA ILE A 518 -21.18 -22.34 7.80
C ILE A 518 -22.03 -22.17 6.52
N ARG A 519 -21.88 -23.04 5.51
CA ARG A 519 -22.80 -23.04 4.35
C ARG A 519 -24.25 -23.35 4.71
N SER A 520 -24.49 -23.92 5.90
CA SER A 520 -25.83 -24.19 6.45
C SER A 520 -26.27 -23.17 7.50
N ASP A 521 -25.49 -22.10 7.72
CA ASP A 521 -25.82 -21.00 8.65
C ASP A 521 -27.09 -20.27 8.19
N GLU A 522 -27.87 -19.64 9.07
CA GLU A 522 -29.07 -18.90 8.65
C GLU A 522 -28.73 -17.58 7.93
N ARG A 523 -27.55 -17.02 8.22
CA ARG A 523 -27.09 -15.72 7.70
C ARG A 523 -26.58 -15.86 6.26
N GLU A 524 -27.33 -15.31 5.31
CA GLU A 524 -27.07 -15.49 3.87
C GLU A 524 -25.70 -14.96 3.43
N ASP A 525 -25.27 -13.83 3.99
CA ASP A 525 -23.99 -13.22 3.64
C ASP A 525 -22.78 -14.07 4.07
N LEU A 526 -22.89 -14.81 5.18
CA LEU A 526 -21.88 -15.80 5.58
C LEU A 526 -21.89 -17.03 4.67
N LYS A 527 -23.07 -17.50 4.23
CA LYS A 527 -23.15 -18.64 3.28
C LYS A 527 -22.46 -18.33 1.97
N VAL A 528 -22.64 -17.12 1.44
CA VAL A 528 -22.01 -16.67 0.19
C VAL A 528 -20.49 -16.70 0.33
N LEU A 529 -19.94 -16.11 1.40
CA LEU A 529 -18.52 -16.14 1.67
C LEU A 529 -17.99 -17.56 1.87
N ALA A 530 -18.68 -18.39 2.66
CA ALA A 530 -18.31 -19.78 2.90
C ALA A 530 -18.30 -20.61 1.60
N THR A 531 -19.25 -20.36 0.69
CA THR A 531 -19.29 -21.03 -0.61
C THR A 531 -18.09 -20.64 -1.47
N GLY A 532 -17.73 -19.35 -1.51
CA GLY A 532 -16.52 -18.87 -2.19
C GLY A 532 -15.24 -19.49 -1.61
N VAL A 533 -15.11 -19.50 -0.28
CA VAL A 533 -13.95 -20.13 0.41
C VAL A 533 -13.88 -21.63 0.12
N ALA A 534 -15.00 -22.35 0.14
CA ALA A 534 -15.03 -23.77 -0.17
C ALA A 534 -14.53 -24.06 -1.60
N ALA A 535 -14.98 -23.27 -2.57
CA ALA A 535 -14.49 -23.38 -3.96
C ALA A 535 -12.98 -23.12 -4.06
N ALA A 536 -12.49 -22.10 -3.36
CA ALA A 536 -11.06 -21.76 -3.35
C ALA A 536 -10.20 -22.87 -2.70
N LEU A 537 -10.66 -23.46 -1.60
CA LEU A 537 -10.00 -24.60 -0.94
C LEU A 537 -9.99 -25.85 -1.83
N ALA A 538 -11.08 -26.12 -2.56
CA ALA A 538 -11.16 -27.23 -3.49
C ALA A 538 -10.15 -27.08 -4.65
N ALA A 539 -10.03 -25.87 -5.22
CA ALA A 539 -9.04 -25.56 -6.25
C ALA A 539 -7.59 -25.75 -5.74
N ARG A 540 -7.31 -25.38 -4.48
CA ARG A 540 -5.98 -25.54 -3.87
C ARG A 540 -5.62 -27.00 -3.61
N LYS A 541 -6.59 -27.84 -3.24
CA LYS A 541 -6.39 -29.28 -2.97
C LYS A 541 -5.73 -30.01 -4.14
N MET A 542 -6.04 -29.62 -5.38
CA MET A 542 -5.41 -30.18 -6.59
C MET A 542 -3.91 -29.84 -6.69
N LYS A 543 -3.48 -28.70 -6.14
CA LYS A 543 -2.09 -28.23 -6.15
C LYS A 543 -1.24 -28.74 -4.97
N ASN A 544 -1.87 -29.16 -3.87
CA ASN A 544 -1.14 -29.60 -2.67
C ASN A 544 -0.55 -31.02 -2.77
N LEU A 545 -0.93 -31.79 -3.80
CA LEU A 545 -0.40 -33.13 -4.04
C LEU A 545 1.13 -33.14 -4.30
N GLU A 546 1.74 -32.01 -4.66
CA GLU A 546 3.19 -31.89 -4.89
C GLU A 546 4.00 -31.62 -3.61
N TRP A 547 3.39 -31.05 -2.56
CA TRP A 547 4.12 -30.54 -1.38
C TRP A 547 4.20 -31.52 -0.20
N ASP A 548 3.32 -32.53 -0.18
CA ASP A 548 3.35 -33.60 0.83
C ASP A 548 4.58 -34.53 0.64
N ILE A 549 5.36 -34.38 -0.45
CA ILE A 549 6.58 -35.16 -0.77
C ILE A 549 7.84 -34.55 -0.11
N LEU A 550 7.78 -33.30 0.37
CA LEU A 550 8.89 -32.59 1.03
C LEU A 550 8.79 -32.57 2.57
N ILE A 551 7.95 -33.45 3.15
CA ILE A 551 7.80 -33.68 4.60
C ILE A 551 8.15 -35.14 4.85
#